data_AF-A0A2D5W0Z0-F1
#
_entry.id   AF-A0A2D5W0Z0-F1
#
_cell.length_a   1.000
_cell.length_b   1.000
_cell.length_c   1.000
_cell.angle_alpha   90.00
_cell.angle_beta   90.00
_cell.angle_gamma   90.00
#
_symmetry.space_group_name_H-M   'P 1'
#
loop_
_entity.id
_entity.type
_entity.pdbx_description
1 polymer ?
#
loop_
_entity_poly.entity_id
_entity_poly.type
_entity_poly.pdbx_seq_one_letter_code
_entity_poly.pdbx_strand_id
1 'polypeptide(L)'
;MTGQLRMVDLVVLLVYMSGVFGLGCWFLRKSRHPTAFMAASRSLPGWAVGFSIFGTYVSSIGFLGNTGKAYGANWNAWAFGLSLP
;
A
#
# COMPACT_ATOMS: atom_id res chain seq x y z
N MET A 1 17.14 -14.31 -20.34
CA MET A 1 16.06 -14.08 -19.36
C MET A 1 14.74 -14.13 -20.09
N THR A 2 14.06 -15.28 -20.11
CA THR A 2 12.72 -15.39 -20.72
C THR A 2 11.72 -14.67 -19.80
N GLY A 3 11.48 -13.39 -20.07
CA GLY A 3 10.52 -12.55 -19.37
C GLY A 3 9.09 -12.88 -19.76
N GLN A 4 8.69 -14.14 -19.57
CA GLN A 4 7.34 -14.59 -19.87
C GLN A 4 6.57 -14.67 -18.56
N LEU A 5 5.69 -13.70 -18.33
CA LEU A 5 4.73 -13.74 -17.24
C LEU A 5 3.88 -14.99 -17.41
N ARG A 6 3.88 -15.84 -16.38
CA ARG A 6 3.07 -17.06 -16.42
C ARG A 6 1.61 -16.64 -16.36
N MET A 7 0.73 -17.45 -16.94
CA MET A 7 -0.71 -17.18 -16.91
C MET A 7 -1.23 -17.01 -15.48
N VAL A 8 -0.64 -17.73 -14.51
CA VAL A 8 -0.91 -17.59 -13.08
C VAL A 8 -0.59 -16.19 -12.55
N ASP A 9 0.55 -15.61 -12.94
CA ASP A 9 0.98 -14.27 -12.50
C ASP A 9 -0.03 -13.21 -12.97
N LEU A 10 -0.49 -13.33 -14.21
CA LEU A 10 -1.51 -12.45 -14.78
C LEU A 10 -2.86 -12.57 -14.07
N VAL A 11 -3.29 -13.80 -13.75
CA VAL A 11 -4.53 -14.03 -13.01
C VAL A 11 -4.47 -13.39 -11.62
N VAL A 12 -3.38 -13.59 -10.88
CA VAL A 12 -3.21 -12.99 -9.55
C VAL A 12 -3.23 -11.46 -9.63
N LEU A 13 -2.55 -10.88 -10.63
CA LEU A 13 -2.54 -9.44 -10.85
C LEU A 13 -3.94 -8.89 -11.14
N LEU A 14 -4.69 -9.55 -12.03
CA LEU A 14 -6.05 -9.14 -12.38
C LEU A 14 -7.01 -9.25 -11.18
N VAL A 15 -6.91 -10.32 -10.41
CA VAL A 15 -7.71 -10.50 -9.19
C VAL A 15 -7.40 -9.39 -8.18
N TYR A 16 -6.12 -9.11 -7.94
CA TYR A 16 -5.71 -8.03 -7.04
C TYR A 16 -6.23 -6.66 -7.51
N MET A 17 -6.05 -6.32 -8.79
CA MET A 17 -6.54 -5.06 -9.36
C MET A 17 -8.06 -4.93 -9.28
N SER A 18 -8.78 -6.00 -9.64
CA SER A 18 -10.25 -6.00 -9.56
C SER A 18 -10.76 -5.87 -8.13
N GLY A 19 -10.07 -6.49 -7.15
CA GLY A 19 -10.39 -6.35 -5.72
C GLY A 19 -10.22 -4.92 -5.21
N VAL A 20 -9.08 -4.28 -5.50
CA VAL A 20 -8.82 -2.89 -5.10
C VAL A 20 -9.79 -1.93 -5.77
N PHE A 21 -10.05 -2.10 -7.07
CA PHE A 21 -11.01 -1.28 -7.81
C PHE A 21 -12.44 -1.45 -7.27
N GLY A 22 -12.87 -2.69 -7.04
CA GLY A 22 -14.18 -3.00 -6.48
C GLY A 22 -14.38 -2.41 -5.08
N LEU A 23 -13.35 -2.47 -4.24
CA LEU A 23 -13.36 -1.82 -2.92
C LEU A 23 -13.53 -0.30 -3.05
N GLY A 24 -12.81 0.33 -3.98
CA GLY A 24 -12.99 1.75 -4.32
C GLY A 24 -14.43 2.07 -4.73
N CYS A 25 -14.99 1.30 -5.67
CA CYS A 25 -16.38 1.42 -6.11
C CYS A 25 -17.41 1.25 -4.97
N TRP A 26 -17.13 0.39 -4.01
CA TRP A 26 -18.01 0.21 -2.85
C TRP A 26 -17.99 1.45 -1.93
N PHE A 27 -16.82 2.03 -1.68
CA PHE A 27 -16.69 3.24 -0.85
C PHE A 27 -17.26 4.51 -1.49
N LEU A 28 -17.38 4.58 -2.82
CA LEU A 28 -18.01 5.69 -3.54
C LEU A 28 -19.44 6.00 -3.06
N ARG A 29 -20.22 4.99 -2.66
CA ARG A 29 -21.58 5.21 -2.12
C ARG A 29 -21.59 5.84 -0.74
N LYS A 30 -20.53 5.66 0.04
CA LYS A 30 -20.41 6.08 1.45
C LYS A 30 -19.76 7.46 1.63
N SER A 31 -19.04 7.95 0.60
CA SER A 31 -18.25 9.19 0.67
C SER A 31 -18.91 10.44 0.07
N ARG A 32 -20.24 10.52 0.04
CA ARG A 32 -20.98 11.64 -0.59
C ARG A 32 -20.90 12.97 0.16
N HIS A 33 -20.52 12.95 1.45
CA HIS A 33 -20.35 14.17 2.25
C HIS A 33 -18.86 14.48 2.46
N PRO A 34 -18.45 15.75 2.49
CA PRO A 34 -17.04 16.13 2.68
C PRO A 34 -16.41 15.53 3.95
N THR A 35 -17.17 15.46 5.04
CA THR A 35 -16.73 14.85 6.31
C THR A 35 -16.53 13.34 6.22
N ALA A 36 -17.35 12.66 5.42
CA ALA A 36 -17.20 11.23 5.13
C ALA A 36 -16.02 10.96 4.19
N PHE A 37 -15.74 11.86 3.25
CA PHE A 37 -14.61 11.74 2.33
C PHE A 37 -13.27 12.03 3.00
N MET A 38 -13.18 13.11 3.80
CA MET A 38 -11.91 13.52 4.44
C MET A 38 -11.57 12.76 5.71
N ALA A 39 -12.57 12.45 6.55
CA ALA A 39 -12.34 11.88 7.88
C ALA A 39 -13.01 10.51 8.09
N ALA A 40 -13.60 9.92 7.04
CA ALA A 40 -14.42 8.71 7.15
C ALA A 40 -15.46 8.80 8.29
N SER A 41 -16.00 10.01 8.52
CA SER A 41 -16.90 10.32 9.64
C SER A 41 -16.36 9.92 11.03
N ARG A 42 -15.02 9.89 11.21
CA ARG A 42 -14.32 9.40 12.41
C ARG A 42 -14.73 7.99 12.84
N SER A 43 -15.18 7.18 11.88
CA SER A 43 -15.71 5.83 12.14
C SER A 43 -14.64 4.72 12.04
N LEU A 44 -13.43 5.06 11.61
CA LEU A 44 -12.34 4.09 11.44
C LEU A 44 -11.64 3.82 12.78
N PRO A 45 -11.42 2.55 13.15
CA PRO A 45 -10.66 2.20 14.35
C PRO A 45 -9.18 2.55 14.18
N GLY A 46 -8.49 2.87 15.28
CA GLY A 46 -7.10 3.34 15.26
C GLY A 46 -6.12 2.39 14.55
N TRP A 47 -6.32 1.07 14.65
CA TRP A 47 -5.48 0.09 13.96
C TRP A 47 -5.62 0.18 12.42
N ALA A 48 -6.81 0.47 11.90
CA ALA A 48 -7.04 0.62 10.46
C ALA A 48 -6.39 1.91 9.94
N VAL A 49 -6.41 2.97 10.74
CA VAL A 49 -5.68 4.21 10.46
C VAL A 49 -4.16 3.96 10.47
N GLY A 50 -3.65 3.19 11.44
CA GLY A 50 -2.24 2.79 11.50
C GLY A 50 -1.79 2.04 10.26
N PHE A 51 -2.55 1.03 9.80
CA PHE A 51 -2.24 0.33 8.55
C PHE A 51 -2.30 1.25 7.32
N SER A 52 -3.18 2.25 7.30
CA SER A 52 -3.23 3.23 6.21
C SER A 52 -1.97 4.10 6.17
N ILE A 53 -1.48 4.55 7.32
CA ILE A 53 -0.25 5.34 7.43
C ILE A 53 0.95 4.48 7.01
N PHE A 54 1.05 3.26 7.53
CA PHE A 54 2.10 2.32 7.16
C PHE A 54 2.09 2.01 5.65
N GLY A 55 0.91 1.72 5.08
CA GLY A 55 0.76 1.47 3.65
C GLY A 55 1.14 2.65 2.77
N THR A 56 0.94 3.89 3.25
CA THR A 56 1.37 5.11 2.55
C THR A 56 2.88 5.28 2.57
N TYR A 57 3.54 4.87 3.64
CA TYR A 57 5.00 4.90 3.74
C TYR A 57 5.67 3.92 2.76
N VAL A 58 5.05 2.76 2.55
CA VAL A 58 5.54 1.74 1.64
C VAL A 58 5.40 2.22 0.18
N SER A 59 6.52 2.66 -0.39
CA SER A 59 6.63 3.13 -1.78
C SER A 59 7.71 2.37 -2.55
N SER A 60 7.72 2.53 -3.88
CA SER A 60 8.72 1.91 -4.76
C SER A 60 10.16 2.28 -4.40
N ILE A 61 10.39 3.47 -3.83
CA ILE A 61 11.72 3.89 -3.34
C ILE A 61 12.17 3.02 -2.17
N GLY A 62 11.26 2.68 -1.25
CA GLY A 62 11.55 1.74 -0.16
C GLY A 62 11.91 0.36 -0.68
N PHE A 63 11.13 -0.15 -1.64
CA PHE A 63 11.32 -1.50 -2.17
C PHE A 63 12.58 -1.67 -3.00
N LEU A 64 12.90 -0.72 -3.88
CA LEU A 64 14.05 -0.85 -4.80
C LEU A 64 15.29 -0.10 -4.30
N GLY A 65 15.10 1.13 -3.78
CA GLY A 65 16.19 1.99 -3.34
C GLY A 65 16.80 1.52 -2.02
N ASN A 66 15.96 1.17 -1.03
CA ASN A 66 16.46 0.73 0.26
C ASN A 66 17.11 -0.65 0.20
N THR A 67 16.57 -1.56 -0.61
CA THR A 67 17.17 -2.89 -0.85
C THR A 67 18.46 -2.77 -1.66
N GLY A 68 18.52 -1.90 -2.66
CA GLY A 68 19.75 -1.61 -3.39
C GLY A 68 20.85 -1.04 -2.50
N LYS A 69 20.51 -0.11 -1.59
CA LYS A 69 21.46 0.40 -0.59
C LYS A 69 21.86 -0.64 0.45
N ALA A 70 20.94 -1.50 0.90
CA ALA A 70 21.27 -2.58 1.82
C ALA A 70 22.19 -3.63 1.20
N TYR A 71 22.03 -3.88 -0.11
CA TYR A 71 22.89 -4.79 -0.88
C TYR A 71 24.29 -4.19 -1.11
N GLY A 72 24.37 -2.90 -1.47
CA GLY A 72 25.65 -2.24 -1.80
C GLY A 72 26.39 -1.61 -0.61
N ALA A 73 25.72 -1.39 0.51
CA ALA A 73 26.29 -0.70 1.67
C ALA A 73 25.86 -1.35 3.00
N ASN A 74 24.85 -0.80 3.68
CA ASN A 74 24.45 -1.23 5.03
C ASN A 74 22.95 -1.04 5.28
N TRP A 75 22.51 -1.54 6.43
CA TRP A 75 21.10 -1.63 6.80
C TRP A 75 20.61 -0.44 7.63
N ASN A 76 21.38 0.65 7.73
CA ASN A 76 21.06 1.75 8.64
C ASN A 76 19.71 2.43 8.33
N ALA A 77 19.29 2.45 7.06
CA ALA A 77 17.99 2.98 6.67
C ALA A 77 16.80 2.19 7.26
N TRP A 78 17.02 0.96 7.73
CA TRP A 78 16.02 0.19 8.45
C TRP A 78 15.68 0.79 9.83
N ALA A 79 16.66 1.43 10.49
CA ALA A 79 16.43 2.09 11.78
C ALA A 79 15.41 3.24 11.67
N PHE A 80 15.39 3.95 10.54
CA PHE A 80 14.37 4.96 10.23
C PHE A 80 12.98 4.35 10.05
N GLY A 81 12.88 3.09 9.60
CA GLY A 81 11.61 2.37 9.51
C GLY A 81 11.02 2.04 10.88
N LEU A 82 11.86 1.74 11.87
CA LEU A 82 11.41 1.44 13.24
C LEU A 82 10.88 2.66 13.99
N SER A 83 11.31 3.88 13.61
CA SER A 83 10.83 5.12 14.22
C SER A 83 9.48 5.59 13.67
N LEU A 84 8.91 4.87 12.70
CA LEU A 84 7.60 5.22 12.15
C LEU A 84 6.49 4.88 13.14
N PRO A 85 5.47 5.75 13.26
CA PRO A 85 4.33 5.53 14.14
C PRO A 85 3.40 4.40 13.67
#